data_AF-A0A9D0HGB0-F1
#
_entry.id   AF-A0A9D0HGB0-F1
#
_cell.length_a   1.000
_cell.length_b   1.000
_cell.length_c   1.000
_cell.angle_alpha   90.00
_cell.angle_beta   90.00
_cell.angle_gamma   90.00
#
_symmetry.space_group_name_H-M   'P 1'
#
loop_
_entity.id
_entity.type
_entity.pdbx_description
1 polymer ?
#
loop_
_entity_poly.entity_id
_entity_poly.type
_entity_poly.pdbx_seq_one_letter_code
_entity_poly.pdbx_strand_id
1 'polypeptide(L)'
;MRVAIVGSGPAGFFAASAIAKRPNLHVCIDMYERLPTPYGLVRGGVAPDHQDIKNVVRIYERRALSARFRFLGNVTLGRDVQVDELRRHYDTIIYAVGAANGRAVRIPGHQLPQSHLATSFVGWYNGHPDYRHETFDLSVKRAIVIGNGNVAIDVARLLLRSADELSKTDIAEHALTALARSQIEEVMVVGRRGPLQVSFTPKELSELSTLTDVHVAVDPREITLEPQSLRDLQSAPGAKKKVLARLKQFA
;
A
#
# COMPACT_ATOMS: atom_id res chain seq x y z
N MET A 1 32.36 10.92 4.02
CA MET A 1 31.36 10.81 2.94
C MET A 1 30.02 11.33 3.42
N ARG A 2 29.34 12.15 2.64
CA ARG A 2 28.02 12.72 2.90
C ARG A 2 27.04 12.18 1.87
N VAL A 3 25.93 11.61 2.32
CA VAL A 3 24.90 11.02 1.45
C VAL A 3 23.58 11.72 1.69
N ALA A 4 22.96 12.22 0.63
CA ALA A 4 21.57 12.65 0.64
C ALA A 4 20.68 11.47 0.20
N ILE A 5 19.63 11.19 0.97
CA ILE A 5 18.60 10.21 0.59
C ILE A 5 17.28 10.97 0.43
N VAL A 6 16.66 10.89 -0.73
CA VAL A 6 15.40 11.58 -1.03
C VAL A 6 14.25 10.57 -0.96
N GLY A 7 13.45 10.67 0.09
CA GLY A 7 12.37 9.75 0.42
C GLY A 7 12.70 8.89 1.65
N SER A 8 11.78 8.87 2.60
CA SER A 8 11.94 8.19 3.90
C SER A 8 11.14 6.90 4.03
N GLY A 9 10.77 6.29 2.90
CA GLY A 9 10.17 4.96 2.87
C GLY A 9 11.17 3.83 3.20
N PRO A 10 10.71 2.57 3.14
CA PRO A 10 11.57 1.39 3.38
C PRO A 10 12.88 1.42 2.59
N ALA A 11 12.83 1.75 1.30
CA ALA A 11 14.01 1.81 0.44
C ALA A 11 15.06 2.81 0.99
N GLY A 12 14.62 3.99 1.45
CA GLY A 12 15.50 5.00 2.02
C GLY A 12 16.16 4.53 3.32
N PHE A 13 15.37 3.96 4.24
CA PHE A 13 15.91 3.44 5.50
C PHE A 13 16.82 2.22 5.33
N PHE A 14 16.49 1.31 4.39
CA PHE A 14 17.36 0.18 4.09
C PHE A 14 18.65 0.62 3.40
N ALA A 15 18.61 1.58 2.47
CA ALA A 15 19.82 2.17 1.89
C ALA A 15 20.67 2.84 2.97
N ALA A 16 20.06 3.65 3.84
CA ALA A 16 20.73 4.30 4.96
C ALA A 16 21.41 3.28 5.89
N SER A 17 20.74 2.16 6.17
CA SER A 17 21.25 1.09 7.03
C SER A 17 22.38 0.31 6.36
N ALA A 18 22.25 0.00 5.06
CA ALA A 18 23.26 -0.74 4.31
C ALA A 18 24.58 0.03 4.22
N ILE A 19 24.51 1.33 3.89
CA ILE A 19 25.69 2.18 3.76
C ILE A 19 26.37 2.40 5.12
N ALA A 20 25.59 2.56 6.18
CA ALA A 20 26.12 2.74 7.53
C ALA A 20 26.91 1.55 8.08
N LYS A 21 26.56 0.33 7.63
CA LYS A 21 27.19 -0.91 8.05
C LYS A 21 28.49 -1.20 7.30
N ARG A 22 28.86 -0.40 6.29
CA ARG A 22 30.08 -0.63 5.52
C ARG A 22 31.30 -0.37 6.42
N PRO A 23 32.18 -1.35 6.62
CA PRO A 23 33.37 -1.16 7.43
C PRO A 23 34.27 -0.07 6.80
N ASN A 24 34.97 0.68 7.64
CA ASN A 24 35.93 1.73 7.25
C ASN A 24 35.34 2.95 6.50
N LEU A 25 34.01 3.10 6.49
CA LEU A 25 33.36 4.23 5.82
C LEU A 25 32.73 5.18 6.84
N HIS A 26 33.30 6.38 6.99
CA HIS A 26 32.70 7.44 7.79
C HIS A 26 31.62 8.17 6.98
N VAL A 27 30.36 7.78 7.19
CA VAL A 27 29.21 8.33 6.47
C VAL A 27 28.32 9.18 7.37
N CYS A 28 28.01 10.39 6.90
CA CYS A 28 26.92 11.22 7.40
C CYS A 28 25.76 11.14 6.41
N ILE A 29 24.55 10.90 6.90
CA ILE A 29 23.35 10.71 6.08
C ILE A 29 22.34 11.79 6.43
N ASP A 30 21.86 12.49 5.41
CA ASP A 30 20.72 13.38 5.49
C ASP A 30 19.58 12.81 4.67
N MET A 31 18.46 12.52 5.32
CA MET A 31 17.27 11.96 4.69
C MET A 31 16.21 13.05 4.54
N TYR A 32 15.93 13.42 3.29
CA TYR A 32 14.92 14.39 2.91
C TYR A 32 13.58 13.71 2.69
N GLU A 33 12.51 14.27 3.23
CA GLU A 33 11.15 13.77 3.07
C GLU A 33 10.21 14.95 2.82
N ARG A 34 9.34 14.82 1.81
CA ARG A 34 8.35 15.84 1.49
C ARG A 34 7.32 16.00 2.60
N LEU A 35 6.94 14.90 3.24
CA LEU A 35 6.00 14.92 4.35
C LEU A 35 6.68 15.30 5.68
N PRO A 36 5.94 15.83 6.66
CA PRO A 36 6.47 16.04 8.01
C PRO A 36 6.76 14.70 8.72
N THR A 37 6.13 13.61 8.28
CA THR A 37 6.24 12.29 8.89
C THR A 37 7.06 11.32 8.02
N PRO A 38 7.92 10.50 8.62
CA PRO A 38 8.72 9.52 7.89
C PRO A 38 7.94 8.23 7.55
N TYR A 39 8.65 7.25 7.00
CA TYR A 39 8.27 5.84 6.78
C TYR A 39 7.48 5.54 5.51
N GLY A 40 7.10 6.56 4.73
CA GLY A 40 6.42 6.41 3.46
C GLY A 40 5.19 5.49 3.55
N LEU A 41 5.08 4.52 2.64
CA LEU A 41 3.93 3.60 2.60
C LEU A 41 3.80 2.68 3.81
N VAL A 42 4.81 2.53 4.66
CA VAL A 42 4.60 1.80 5.93
C VAL A 42 3.59 2.55 6.81
N ARG A 43 3.60 3.88 6.77
CA ARG A 43 2.62 4.74 7.44
C ARG A 43 1.41 5.03 6.55
N GLY A 44 1.64 5.48 5.31
CA GLY A 44 0.59 5.98 4.42
C GLY A 44 -0.04 4.96 3.47
N GLY A 45 0.38 3.69 3.53
CA GLY A 45 -0.04 2.65 2.58
C GLY A 45 -0.55 1.39 3.24
N VAL A 46 0.25 0.78 4.12
CA VAL A 46 -0.12 -0.44 4.86
C VAL A 46 -1.44 -0.21 5.58
N ALA A 47 -2.39 -1.13 5.36
CA ALA A 47 -3.73 -1.03 5.89
C ALA A 47 -3.72 -0.90 7.43
N PRO A 48 -4.69 -0.19 8.02
CA PRO A 48 -4.72 0.04 9.46
C PRO A 48 -5.00 -1.24 10.25
N ASP A 49 -5.57 -2.28 9.64
CA ASP A 49 -5.72 -3.60 10.26
C ASP A 49 -4.46 -4.50 10.09
N HIS A 50 -3.35 -3.98 9.54
CA HIS A 50 -2.07 -4.68 9.38
C HIS A 50 -0.95 -4.09 10.25
N GLN A 51 -1.21 -3.89 11.54
CA GLN A 51 -0.25 -3.29 12.47
C GLN A 51 1.09 -4.05 12.57
N ASP A 52 1.06 -5.38 12.44
CA ASP A 52 2.28 -6.19 12.53
C ASP A 52 3.32 -5.82 11.45
N ILE A 53 2.86 -5.46 10.25
CA ILE A 53 3.75 -5.06 9.16
C ILE A 53 4.40 -3.70 9.48
N LYS A 54 3.69 -2.82 10.20
CA LYS A 54 4.19 -1.50 10.62
C LYS A 54 5.30 -1.60 11.68
N ASN A 55 5.46 -2.73 12.36
CA ASN A 55 6.54 -2.95 13.34
C ASN A 55 7.96 -2.82 12.77
N VAL A 56 8.14 -2.91 11.44
CA VAL A 56 9.43 -2.65 10.79
C VAL A 56 9.99 -1.26 11.11
N VAL A 57 9.13 -0.29 11.47
CA VAL A 57 9.51 1.06 11.91
C VAL A 57 10.53 1.04 13.05
N ARG A 58 10.46 0.06 13.97
CA ARG A 58 11.43 -0.07 15.07
C ARG A 58 12.87 -0.26 14.57
N ILE A 59 13.04 -0.87 13.39
CA ILE A 59 14.35 -1.02 12.75
C ILE A 59 14.83 0.34 12.22
N TYR A 60 13.92 1.15 11.68
CA TYR A 60 14.20 2.46 11.12
C TYR A 60 14.57 3.47 12.21
N GLU A 61 13.86 3.47 13.33
CA GLU A 61 14.14 4.34 14.48
C GLU A 61 15.55 4.16 15.04
N ARG A 62 16.01 2.91 15.18
CA ARG A 62 17.40 2.63 15.60
C ARG A 62 18.43 3.29 14.68
N ARG A 63 18.14 3.39 13.38
CA ARG A 63 19.01 4.10 12.44
C ARG A 63 18.88 5.61 12.59
N ALA A 64 17.65 6.10 12.76
CA ALA A 64 17.36 7.52 12.89
C ALA A 64 17.99 8.17 14.13
N LEU A 65 18.18 7.40 15.22
CA LEU A 65 18.82 7.86 16.45
C LEU A 65 20.36 7.95 16.38
N SER A 66 20.97 7.58 15.26
CA SER A 66 22.42 7.70 15.09
C SER A 66 22.84 9.17 14.96
N ALA A 67 23.88 9.60 15.69
CA ALA A 67 24.44 10.96 15.58
C ALA A 67 24.90 11.35 14.16
N ARG A 68 25.07 10.37 13.26
CA ARG A 68 25.45 10.58 11.86
C ARG A 68 24.26 10.52 10.90
N PHE A 69 23.05 10.56 11.41
CA PHE A 69 21.82 10.56 10.64
C PHE A 69 21.00 11.81 11.00
N ARG A 70 20.52 12.53 9.99
CA ARG A 70 19.55 13.61 10.17
C ARG A 70 18.34 13.37 9.29
N PHE A 71 17.16 13.55 9.87
CA PHE A 71 15.90 13.56 9.14
C PHE A 71 15.49 15.01 8.87
N LEU A 72 15.21 15.34 7.62
CA LEU A 72 14.73 16.63 7.16
C LEU A 72 13.36 16.43 6.50
N GLY A 73 12.32 16.38 7.34
CA GLY A 73 10.93 16.30 6.90
C GLY A 73 10.40 17.66 6.42
N ASN A 74 9.27 17.62 5.72
CA ASN A 74 8.66 18.78 5.07
C ASN A 74 9.59 19.51 4.05
N VAL A 75 10.50 18.77 3.42
CA VAL A 75 11.42 19.27 2.38
C VAL A 75 11.21 18.50 1.09
N THR A 76 10.70 19.20 0.07
CA THR A 76 10.40 18.64 -1.24
C THR A 76 11.51 18.97 -2.23
N LEU A 77 12.14 17.93 -2.76
CA LEU A 77 13.08 18.07 -3.87
C LEU A 77 12.36 18.63 -5.12
N GLY A 78 12.98 19.61 -5.77
CA GLY A 78 12.45 20.33 -6.92
C GLY A 78 11.64 21.59 -6.54
N ARG A 79 11.24 21.73 -5.27
CA ARG A 79 10.53 22.92 -4.76
C ARG A 79 11.35 23.66 -3.71
N ASP A 80 11.70 22.97 -2.63
CA ASP A 80 12.36 23.56 -1.46
C ASP A 80 13.89 23.44 -1.56
N VAL A 81 14.38 22.39 -2.24
CA VAL A 81 15.79 22.17 -2.57
C VAL A 81 15.89 21.64 -4.00
N GLN A 82 16.88 22.09 -4.75
CA GLN A 82 17.16 21.65 -6.12
C GLN A 82 18.21 20.55 -6.16
N VAL A 83 18.16 19.68 -7.18
CA VAL A 83 19.13 18.59 -7.37
C VAL A 83 20.56 19.12 -7.46
N ASP A 84 20.76 20.26 -8.14
CA ASP A 84 22.09 20.84 -8.29
C ASP A 84 22.65 21.40 -6.97
N GLU A 85 21.79 21.81 -6.04
CA GLU A 85 22.21 22.19 -4.69
C GLU A 85 22.67 20.95 -3.92
N LEU A 86 21.91 19.85 -3.98
CA LEU A 86 22.34 18.58 -3.38
C LEU A 86 23.67 18.10 -3.97
N ARG A 87 23.88 18.20 -5.28
CA ARG A 87 25.13 17.79 -5.94
C ARG A 87 26.36 18.56 -5.45
N ARG A 88 26.19 19.82 -5.02
CA ARG A 88 27.29 20.63 -4.47
C ARG A 88 27.67 20.25 -3.04
N HIS A 89 26.76 19.65 -2.28
CA HIS A 89 26.92 19.42 -0.85
C HIS A 89 27.04 17.95 -0.42
N TYR A 90 26.76 17.02 -1.33
CA TYR A 90 26.77 15.57 -1.06
C TYR A 90 27.59 14.82 -2.10
N ASP A 91 28.33 13.80 -1.63
CA ASP A 91 29.11 12.91 -2.48
C ASP A 91 28.19 11.95 -3.27
N THR A 92 27.03 11.63 -2.72
CA THR A 92 26.05 10.73 -3.34
C THR A 92 24.63 11.14 -3.01
N ILE A 93 23.75 11.06 -4.00
CA ILE A 93 22.31 11.25 -3.86
C ILE A 93 21.62 9.93 -4.18
N ILE A 94 20.75 9.46 -3.28
CA ILE A 94 19.95 8.26 -3.44
C ILE A 94 18.49 8.67 -3.56
N TYR A 95 17.85 8.31 -4.68
CA TYR A 95 16.43 8.52 -4.87
C TYR A 95 15.65 7.30 -4.37
N ALA A 96 14.89 7.50 -3.30
CA ALA A 96 14.02 6.52 -2.66
C ALA A 96 12.56 7.02 -2.59
N VAL A 97 12.14 7.75 -3.63
CA VAL A 97 10.86 8.48 -3.70
C VAL A 97 9.62 7.59 -3.87
N GLY A 98 9.80 6.30 -4.16
CA GLY A 98 8.71 5.37 -4.38
C GLY A 98 7.85 5.70 -5.61
N ALA A 99 6.61 5.22 -5.60
CA ALA A 99 5.62 5.48 -6.64
C ALA A 99 4.36 6.10 -6.01
N ALA A 100 4.29 7.43 -6.00
CA ALA A 100 3.24 8.17 -5.31
C ALA A 100 1.88 8.16 -6.04
N ASN A 101 1.90 7.97 -7.35
CA ASN A 101 0.70 8.09 -8.20
C ASN A 101 0.11 6.71 -8.54
N GLY A 102 -1.21 6.59 -8.45
CA GLY A 102 -1.95 5.45 -8.98
C GLY A 102 -2.02 5.45 -10.50
N ARG A 103 -2.42 4.32 -11.08
CA ARG A 103 -2.63 4.18 -12.53
C ARG A 103 -4.12 4.11 -12.83
N ALA A 104 -4.66 5.14 -13.46
CA ALA A 104 -6.04 5.16 -13.92
C ALA A 104 -6.30 4.12 -15.00
N VAL A 105 -7.51 3.56 -15.01
CA VAL A 105 -7.99 2.71 -16.10
C VAL A 105 -8.35 3.62 -17.27
N ARG A 106 -7.84 3.31 -18.47
CA ARG A 106 -8.09 4.11 -19.67
C ARG A 106 -9.36 3.65 -20.38
N ILE A 107 -10.51 3.84 -19.73
CA ILE A 107 -11.83 3.51 -20.27
C ILE A 107 -12.75 4.75 -20.20
N PRO A 108 -13.80 4.82 -21.04
CA PRO A 108 -14.83 5.84 -20.90
C PRO A 108 -15.42 5.85 -19.48
N GLY A 109 -15.63 7.05 -18.92
CA GLY A 109 -16.21 7.21 -17.57
C GLY A 109 -15.23 7.14 -16.39
N HIS A 110 -13.94 6.86 -16.61
CA HIS A 110 -12.95 6.78 -15.51
C HIS A 110 -12.68 8.11 -14.78
N GLN A 111 -13.22 9.23 -15.27
CA GLN A 111 -13.12 10.56 -14.67
C GLN A 111 -14.43 10.99 -13.98
N LEU A 112 -15.44 10.13 -13.95
CA LEU A 112 -16.68 10.42 -13.23
C LEU A 112 -16.39 10.60 -11.74
N PRO A 113 -17.17 11.43 -11.00
CA PRO A 113 -16.85 11.78 -9.62
C PRO A 113 -16.65 10.60 -8.65
N GLN A 114 -17.32 9.47 -8.86
CA GLN A 114 -17.22 8.26 -8.04
C GLN A 114 -16.22 7.22 -8.59
N SER A 115 -15.36 7.62 -9.54
CA SER A 115 -14.29 6.79 -10.08
C SER A 115 -12.95 7.21 -9.47
N HIS A 116 -12.52 6.45 -8.46
CA HIS A 116 -11.33 6.80 -7.68
C HIS A 116 -10.17 5.83 -7.91
N LEU A 117 -8.95 6.34 -7.73
CA LEU A 117 -7.77 5.49 -7.63
C LEU A 117 -7.73 4.83 -6.24
N ALA A 118 -7.35 3.55 -6.19
CA ALA A 118 -7.11 2.86 -4.93
C ALA A 118 -6.08 3.61 -4.07
N THR A 119 -5.04 4.20 -4.67
CA THR A 119 -4.04 5.01 -3.95
C THR A 119 -4.65 6.19 -3.22
N SER A 120 -5.69 6.82 -3.78
CA SER A 120 -6.40 7.93 -3.14
C SER A 120 -7.22 7.44 -1.94
N PHE A 121 -7.95 6.34 -2.09
CA PHE A 121 -8.71 5.74 -0.99
C PHE A 121 -7.80 5.25 0.14
N VAL A 122 -6.70 4.59 -0.20
CA VAL A 122 -5.66 4.15 0.75
C VAL A 122 -5.04 5.32 1.49
N GLY A 123 -4.64 6.36 0.77
CA GLY A 123 -4.09 7.57 1.38
C GLY A 123 -5.09 8.24 2.30
N TRP A 124 -6.36 8.32 1.88
CA TRP A 124 -7.45 8.92 2.63
C TRP A 124 -7.68 8.21 3.97
N TYR A 125 -7.84 6.88 3.97
CA TYR A 125 -8.07 6.15 5.22
C TYR A 125 -6.83 6.09 6.14
N ASN A 126 -5.62 6.20 5.58
CA ASN A 126 -4.38 6.27 6.36
C ASN A 126 -4.02 7.70 6.81
N GLY A 127 -4.86 8.70 6.53
CA GLY A 127 -4.64 10.08 6.95
C GLY A 127 -3.45 10.75 6.24
N HIS A 128 -3.14 10.32 5.02
CA HIS A 128 -2.09 10.93 4.22
C HIS A 128 -2.47 12.38 3.85
N PRO A 129 -1.60 13.39 4.08
CA PRO A 129 -1.95 14.80 3.91
C PRO A 129 -2.50 15.19 2.54
N ASP A 130 -1.98 14.59 1.46
CA ASP A 130 -2.48 14.88 0.10
C ASP A 130 -3.90 14.36 -0.17
N TYR A 131 -4.39 13.40 0.62
CA TYR A 131 -5.67 12.71 0.38
C TYR A 131 -6.69 12.95 1.50
N ARG A 132 -6.33 13.68 2.55
CA ARG A 132 -7.21 13.94 3.72
C ARG A 132 -8.49 14.69 3.39
N HIS A 133 -8.52 15.39 2.26
CA HIS A 133 -9.66 16.17 1.79
C HIS A 133 -10.52 15.43 0.77
N GLU A 134 -10.12 14.22 0.39
CA GLU A 134 -10.91 13.37 -0.51
C GLU A 134 -12.24 12.99 0.15
N THR A 135 -13.27 12.91 -0.68
CA THR A 135 -14.61 12.49 -0.27
C THR A 135 -15.04 11.32 -1.12
N PHE A 136 -15.52 10.27 -0.47
CA PHE A 136 -16.05 9.07 -1.11
C PHE A 136 -17.53 8.97 -0.79
N ASP A 137 -18.38 8.78 -1.80
CA ASP A 137 -19.79 8.51 -1.56
C ASP A 137 -19.96 7.03 -1.21
N LEU A 138 -20.11 6.76 0.08
CA LEU A 138 -20.31 5.42 0.62
C LEU A 138 -21.79 5.11 0.86
N SER A 139 -22.72 5.95 0.37
CA SER A 139 -24.17 5.71 0.50
C SER A 139 -24.71 4.69 -0.51
N VAL A 140 -23.88 4.27 -1.45
CA VAL A 140 -24.22 3.23 -2.44
C VAL A 140 -24.18 1.84 -1.82
N LYS A 141 -24.90 0.88 -2.42
CA LYS A 141 -24.93 -0.52 -1.96
C LYS A 141 -23.76 -1.36 -2.46
N ARG A 142 -23.14 -0.97 -3.58
CA ARG A 142 -22.12 -1.77 -4.26
C ARG A 142 -20.91 -0.93 -4.65
N ALA A 143 -19.72 -1.42 -4.34
CA ALA A 143 -18.46 -0.89 -4.84
C ALA A 143 -17.77 -1.91 -5.78
N ILE A 144 -17.04 -1.41 -6.77
CA ILE A 144 -16.26 -2.24 -7.70
C ILE A 144 -14.79 -1.86 -7.56
N VAL A 145 -13.96 -2.85 -7.26
CA VAL A 145 -12.51 -2.70 -7.14
C VAL A 145 -11.85 -3.38 -8.33
N ILE A 146 -11.17 -2.59 -9.17
CA ILE A 146 -10.50 -3.12 -10.37
C ILE A 146 -9.05 -3.48 -10.02
N GLY A 147 -8.74 -4.78 -10.00
CA GLY A 147 -7.41 -5.31 -9.81
C GLY A 147 -7.37 -6.58 -8.97
N ASN A 148 -6.40 -7.47 -9.25
CA ASN A 148 -6.18 -8.71 -8.51
C ASN A 148 -4.89 -8.67 -7.67
N GLY A 149 -4.61 -7.57 -6.98
CA GLY A 149 -3.43 -7.42 -6.11
C GLY A 149 -3.82 -7.24 -4.64
N ASN A 150 -2.85 -7.28 -3.73
CA ASN A 150 -3.10 -7.10 -2.29
C ASN A 150 -3.86 -5.80 -1.97
N VAL A 151 -3.51 -4.69 -2.63
CA VAL A 151 -4.21 -3.41 -2.42
C VAL A 151 -5.71 -3.51 -2.76
N ALA A 152 -6.09 -4.31 -3.75
CA ALA A 152 -7.52 -4.51 -4.06
C ALA A 152 -8.24 -5.26 -2.94
N ILE A 153 -7.56 -6.25 -2.35
CA ILE A 153 -8.06 -7.00 -1.19
C ILE A 153 -8.14 -6.08 0.05
N ASP A 154 -7.15 -5.22 0.28
CA ASP A 154 -7.16 -4.25 1.38
C ASP A 154 -8.34 -3.29 1.23
N VAL A 155 -8.56 -2.71 0.05
CA VAL A 155 -9.71 -1.84 -0.21
C VAL A 155 -11.03 -2.57 0.03
N ALA A 156 -11.19 -3.79 -0.50
CA ALA A 156 -12.40 -4.57 -0.29
C ALA A 156 -12.63 -4.90 1.20
N ARG A 157 -11.57 -5.26 1.91
CA ARG A 157 -11.61 -5.56 3.34
C ARG A 157 -12.00 -4.34 4.16
N LEU A 158 -11.41 -3.17 3.87
CA LEU A 158 -11.71 -1.93 4.58
C LEU A 158 -13.13 -1.42 4.33
N LEU A 159 -13.66 -1.61 3.12
CA LEU A 159 -15.04 -1.21 2.78
C LEU A 159 -16.10 -2.08 3.47
N LEU A 160 -15.77 -3.32 3.82
CA LEU A 160 -16.70 -4.30 4.39
C LEU A 160 -16.46 -4.57 5.89
N ARG A 161 -15.36 -4.10 6.47
CA ARG A 161 -15.07 -4.27 7.90
C ARG A 161 -15.92 -3.32 8.73
N SER A 162 -16.40 -3.81 9.88
CA SER A 162 -17.24 -3.02 10.78
C SER A 162 -16.49 -1.81 11.35
N ALA A 163 -17.21 -0.71 11.60
CA ALA A 163 -16.65 0.47 12.25
C ALA A 163 -16.07 0.17 13.64
N ASP A 164 -16.70 -0.76 14.38
CA ASP A 164 -16.24 -1.17 15.72
C ASP A 164 -14.86 -1.84 15.67
N GLU A 165 -14.60 -2.69 14.68
CA GLU A 165 -13.28 -3.28 14.48
C GLU A 165 -12.26 -2.23 14.03
N LEU A 166 -12.65 -1.35 13.09
CA LEU A 166 -11.78 -0.31 12.58
C LEU A 166 -11.40 0.74 13.64
N SER A 167 -12.30 1.03 14.59
CA SER A 167 -12.05 1.96 15.69
C SER A 167 -10.88 1.56 16.60
N LYS A 168 -10.47 0.29 16.55
CA LYS A 168 -9.34 -0.27 17.31
C LYS A 168 -8.01 -0.20 16.56
N THR A 169 -8.00 0.42 15.38
CA THR A 169 -6.83 0.53 14.51
C THR A 169 -6.31 1.97 14.44
N ASP A 170 -5.26 2.22 13.66
CA ASP A 170 -4.74 3.58 13.40
C ASP A 170 -5.38 4.27 12.18
N ILE A 171 -6.59 3.83 11.77
CA ILE A 171 -7.36 4.49 10.70
C ILE A 171 -7.63 5.96 11.03
N ALA A 172 -7.64 6.81 10.02
CA ALA A 172 -7.94 8.23 10.20
C ALA A 172 -9.40 8.44 10.64
N GLU A 173 -9.61 9.32 11.61
CA GLU A 173 -10.92 9.55 12.24
C GLU A 173 -12.00 10.00 11.24
N HIS A 174 -11.63 10.84 10.25
CA HIS A 174 -12.56 11.26 9.20
C HIS A 174 -13.01 10.08 8.33
N ALA A 175 -12.12 9.12 8.09
CA ALA A 175 -12.42 7.94 7.31
C ALA A 175 -13.28 6.94 8.09
N LEU A 176 -12.96 6.74 9.38
CA LEU A 176 -13.80 5.94 10.29
C LEU A 176 -15.22 6.49 10.37
N THR A 177 -15.38 7.81 10.51
CA THR A 177 -16.68 8.48 10.57
C THR A 177 -17.50 8.24 9.29
N ALA A 178 -16.85 8.31 8.13
CA ALA A 178 -17.49 8.04 6.85
C ALA A 178 -17.86 6.55 6.70
N LEU A 179 -16.95 5.63 7.03
CA LEU A 179 -17.17 4.18 6.96
C LEU A 179 -18.26 3.72 7.93
N ALA A 180 -18.39 4.33 9.11
CA ALA A 180 -19.48 4.06 10.05
C ALA A 180 -20.88 4.41 9.50
N ARG A 181 -20.96 5.25 8.46
CA ARG A 181 -22.19 5.64 7.76
C ARG A 181 -22.32 4.96 6.40
N SER A 182 -21.38 4.09 6.04
CA SER A 182 -21.38 3.35 4.78
C SER A 182 -22.64 2.50 4.67
N GLN A 183 -23.21 2.46 3.46
CA GLN A 183 -24.30 1.56 3.09
C GLN A 183 -23.83 0.47 2.13
N ILE A 184 -22.51 0.34 1.92
CA ILE A 184 -21.94 -0.69 1.04
C ILE A 184 -22.17 -2.06 1.68
N GLU A 185 -22.86 -2.92 0.94
CA GLU A 185 -23.17 -4.29 1.30
C GLU A 185 -22.39 -5.30 0.44
N GLU A 186 -21.93 -4.86 -0.74
CA GLU A 186 -21.22 -5.72 -1.69
C GLU A 186 -19.98 -5.01 -2.28
N VAL A 187 -18.85 -5.72 -2.30
CA VAL A 187 -17.66 -5.30 -3.03
C VAL A 187 -17.29 -6.35 -4.06
N MET A 188 -17.30 -5.96 -5.34
CA MET A 188 -16.88 -6.82 -6.44
C MET A 188 -15.41 -6.54 -6.80
N VAL A 189 -14.54 -7.54 -6.63
CA VAL A 189 -13.14 -7.46 -7.06
C VAL A 189 -13.01 -8.03 -8.47
N VAL A 190 -12.66 -7.17 -9.43
CA VAL A 190 -12.64 -7.51 -10.86
C VAL A 190 -11.21 -7.59 -11.39
N GLY A 191 -10.88 -8.75 -11.92
CA GLY A 191 -9.60 -9.04 -12.55
C GLY A 191 -9.69 -9.15 -14.06
N ARG A 192 -8.73 -8.56 -14.78
CA ARG A 192 -8.63 -8.73 -16.24
C ARG A 192 -8.06 -10.07 -16.72
N ARG A 193 -7.59 -10.92 -15.80
CA ARG A 193 -6.98 -12.24 -16.08
C ARG A 193 -7.48 -13.23 -15.04
N GLY A 194 -7.35 -14.51 -15.36
CA GLY A 194 -7.83 -15.62 -14.54
C GLY A 194 -7.12 -15.81 -13.19
N PRO A 195 -7.58 -16.80 -12.41
CA PRO A 195 -7.19 -17.04 -11.02
C PRO A 195 -5.71 -17.41 -10.85
N LEU A 196 -5.04 -17.92 -11.88
CA LEU A 196 -3.61 -18.25 -11.82
C LEU A 196 -2.70 -17.02 -11.99
N GLN A 197 -3.24 -15.92 -12.52
CA GLN A 197 -2.51 -14.68 -12.80
C GLN A 197 -2.76 -13.56 -11.77
N VAL A 198 -3.48 -13.88 -10.69
CA VAL A 198 -3.65 -12.99 -9.54
C VAL A 198 -2.29 -12.68 -8.89
N SER A 199 -2.20 -11.51 -8.27
CA SER A 199 -1.01 -10.97 -7.62
C SER A 199 -1.20 -10.76 -6.13
N PHE A 200 -2.41 -10.99 -5.59
CA PHE A 200 -2.59 -11.10 -4.15
C PHE A 200 -1.97 -12.40 -3.62
N THR A 201 -1.51 -12.40 -2.37
CA THR A 201 -0.89 -13.58 -1.78
C THR A 201 -1.92 -14.43 -0.99
N PRO A 202 -1.58 -15.68 -0.64
CA PRO A 202 -2.48 -16.52 0.16
C PRO A 202 -2.88 -15.89 1.50
N LYS A 203 -1.99 -15.12 2.13
CA LYS A 203 -2.26 -14.50 3.43
C LYS A 203 -3.38 -13.47 3.29
N GLU A 204 -3.24 -12.50 2.40
CA GLU A 204 -4.23 -11.43 2.24
C GLU A 204 -5.58 -11.99 1.78
N LEU A 205 -5.59 -12.99 0.90
CA LEU A 205 -6.84 -13.65 0.50
C LEU A 205 -7.53 -14.35 1.69
N SER A 206 -6.76 -14.94 2.60
CA SER A 206 -7.31 -15.67 3.75
C SER A 206 -7.95 -14.74 4.78
N GLU A 207 -7.45 -13.50 4.89
CA GLU A 207 -7.98 -12.47 5.78
C GLU A 207 -9.41 -12.03 5.40
N LEU A 208 -9.85 -12.23 4.16
CA LEU A 208 -11.26 -11.96 3.82
C LEU A 208 -12.23 -12.86 4.60
N SER A 209 -11.80 -14.05 5.00
CA SER A 209 -12.63 -14.98 5.77
C SER A 209 -12.63 -14.70 7.27
N THR A 210 -11.85 -13.72 7.73
CA THR A 210 -11.88 -13.27 9.13
C THR A 210 -12.82 -12.08 9.33
N LEU A 211 -13.41 -11.57 8.25
CA LEU A 211 -14.45 -10.56 8.31
C LEU A 211 -15.72 -11.14 8.93
N THR A 212 -16.27 -10.42 9.90
CA THR A 212 -17.54 -10.77 10.54
C THR A 212 -18.69 -10.38 9.61
N ASP A 213 -19.72 -11.22 9.49
CA ASP A 213 -20.92 -10.97 8.67
C ASP A 213 -20.66 -10.72 7.17
N VAL A 214 -19.53 -11.19 6.65
CA VAL A 214 -19.18 -11.08 5.22
C VAL A 214 -19.03 -12.48 4.62
N HIS A 215 -19.80 -12.73 3.55
CA HIS A 215 -19.67 -13.93 2.74
C HIS A 215 -18.76 -13.66 1.53
N VAL A 216 -17.67 -14.41 1.42
CA VAL A 216 -16.77 -14.34 0.25
C VAL A 216 -17.24 -15.36 -0.78
N ALA A 217 -17.67 -14.87 -1.94
CA ALA A 217 -18.13 -15.70 -3.05
C ALA A 217 -17.24 -15.56 -4.28
N VAL A 218 -17.03 -16.67 -4.99
CA VAL A 218 -16.38 -16.72 -6.30
C VAL A 218 -17.23 -17.58 -7.21
N ASP A 219 -17.56 -17.13 -8.42
CA ASP A 219 -18.31 -17.96 -9.36
C ASP A 219 -17.49 -19.22 -9.74
N PRO A 220 -18.03 -20.45 -9.60
CA PRO A 220 -17.34 -21.67 -10.01
C PRO A 220 -16.83 -21.67 -11.46
N ARG A 221 -17.45 -20.89 -12.35
CA ARG A 221 -17.02 -20.73 -13.74
C ARG A 221 -15.71 -19.93 -13.84
N GLU A 222 -15.48 -18.98 -12.94
CA GLU A 222 -14.28 -18.11 -12.91
C GLU A 222 -13.03 -18.81 -12.37
N ILE A 223 -13.20 -19.93 -11.65
CA ILE A 223 -12.09 -20.75 -11.13
C ILE A 223 -11.76 -21.96 -12.01
N THR A 224 -12.53 -22.17 -13.08
CA THR A 224 -12.27 -23.23 -14.05
C THR A 224 -11.05 -22.83 -14.89
N LEU A 225 -10.01 -23.66 -14.85
CA LEU A 225 -8.77 -23.37 -15.54
C LEU A 225 -8.81 -23.84 -17.00
N GLU A 226 -8.45 -22.95 -17.92
CA GLU A 226 -8.20 -23.31 -19.31
C GLU A 226 -6.98 -24.24 -19.46
N PRO A 227 -6.86 -25.00 -20.57
CA PRO A 227 -5.77 -25.96 -20.78
C PRO A 227 -4.36 -25.38 -20.59
N GLN A 228 -4.14 -24.12 -21.00
CA GLN A 228 -2.85 -23.45 -20.78
C GLN A 228 -2.59 -23.20 -19.30
N SER A 229 -3.60 -22.72 -18.56
CA SER A 229 -3.47 -22.49 -17.12
C SER A 229 -3.26 -23.78 -16.33
N LEU A 230 -3.81 -24.91 -16.79
CA LEU A 230 -3.54 -26.22 -16.20
C LEU A 230 -2.07 -26.65 -16.38
N ARG A 231 -1.47 -26.39 -17.54
CA ARG A 231 -0.04 -26.62 -17.77
C ARG A 231 0.81 -25.72 -16.88
N ASP A 232 0.49 -24.43 -16.85
CA ASP A 232 1.20 -23.44 -16.03
C ASP A 232 1.11 -23.76 -14.53
N LEU A 233 0.01 -24.37 -14.07
CA LEU A 233 -0.16 -24.77 -12.67
C LEU A 233 0.85 -25.84 -12.23
N GLN A 234 1.30 -26.72 -13.13
CA GLN A 234 2.24 -27.79 -12.79
C GLN A 234 3.58 -27.20 -12.27
N SER A 235 4.09 -26.19 -12.99
CA SER A 235 5.32 -25.47 -12.66
C SER A 235 5.11 -24.25 -11.74
N ALA A 236 3.85 -23.93 -11.38
CA ALA A 236 3.56 -22.77 -10.56
C ALA A 236 4.15 -22.87 -9.14
N PRO A 237 4.65 -21.74 -8.58
CA PRO A 237 5.07 -21.69 -7.18
C PRO A 237 3.97 -22.12 -6.21
N GLY A 238 4.35 -22.71 -5.08
CA GLY A 238 3.41 -23.20 -4.07
C GLY A 238 2.42 -22.13 -3.58
N ALA A 239 2.83 -20.86 -3.53
CA ALA A 239 1.95 -19.75 -3.18
C ALA A 239 0.75 -19.63 -4.15
N LYS A 240 0.96 -19.77 -5.47
CA LYS A 240 -0.13 -19.73 -6.45
C LYS A 240 -1.10 -20.91 -6.28
N LYS A 241 -0.56 -22.10 -6.00
CA LYS A 241 -1.38 -23.30 -5.74
C LYS A 241 -2.27 -23.10 -4.51
N LYS A 242 -1.74 -22.49 -3.44
CA LYS A 242 -2.50 -22.12 -2.23
C LYS A 242 -3.59 -21.09 -2.52
N VAL A 243 -3.29 -20.05 -3.30
CA VAL A 243 -4.28 -19.06 -3.72
C VAL A 243 -5.43 -19.73 -4.48
N LEU A 244 -5.13 -20.55 -5.48
CA LEU A 244 -6.17 -21.26 -6.24
C LEU A 244 -7.00 -22.19 -5.35
N ALA A 245 -6.36 -22.94 -4.45
CA ALA A 245 -7.07 -23.79 -3.50
C ALA A 245 -8.02 -22.99 -2.60
N ARG A 246 -7.62 -21.79 -2.18
CA ARG A 246 -8.47 -20.91 -1.37
C ARG A 246 -9.62 -20.30 -2.18
N LEU A 247 -9.39 -19.86 -3.41
CA LEU A 247 -10.46 -19.39 -4.30
C LEU A 247 -11.50 -20.48 -4.55
N LYS A 248 -11.07 -21.75 -4.67
CA LYS A 248 -11.98 -22.90 -4.78
C LYS A 248 -12.83 -23.16 -3.54
N GLN A 249 -12.42 -22.69 -2.37
CA GLN A 249 -13.21 -22.80 -1.13
C GLN A 249 -14.31 -21.72 -1.05
N PHE A 250 -14.23 -20.68 -1.88
CA PHE A 250 -15.21 -19.61 -1.97
C PHE A 250 -16.23 -19.79 -3.10
N ALA A 251 -16.13 -20.89 -3.85
CA ALA A 251 -16.98 -21.19 -5.00
C ALA A 251 -18.01 -22.26 -4.66
#